data_AF-A0A8X8BW50-F1
#
_entry.id   AF-A0A8X8BW50-F1
#
_cell.length_a   1.000
_cell.length_b   1.000
_cell.length_c   1.000
_cell.angle_alpha   90.00
_cell.angle_beta   90.00
_cell.angle_gamma   90.00
#
_symmetry.space_group_name_H-M   'P 1'
#
loop_
_entity.id
_entity.type
_entity.pdbx_description
1 polymer ?
#
loop_
_entity_poly.entity_id
_entity_poly.type
_entity_poly.pdbx_seq_one_letter_code
_entity_poly.pdbx_strand_id
1 'polypeptide(L)'
;MFQQRTPVGASRKSVTTPGLQVGGRKSLTASGSPGIFSPIRRSAVPARGNLTRTQNSAVRETLHFDVHTFGSALPVKVLETLAVVDADHQITVHVDESGWAWLVSGEKLIIWRILQTTMAKSSVSKEMHLPPSQFACFADLVALSFQDGNGENASIQSISAMAVTQEGNVRYWPSLAHEGTYTETTVDFGGHLCNFLTAVKGSSFVVSSFKNQLIRLGPDSCGRIQQRTLQQGQGMLSGIGRRMSTLFGILTPPTDITLHSLIWDRRSSSLYTLTSSNVNKWEIDDHSERQVLSWDIQRNLNEKICDAVWGSDGNYDKFKDDITVMYLCMQPCQ
;
A
#
# COMPACT_ATOMS: atom_id res chain seq x y z
N MET A 1 -64.72 -17.11 -27.45
CA MET A 1 -65.40 -18.40 -27.24
C MET A 1 -64.97 -18.91 -25.86
N PHE A 2 -65.94 -19.20 -24.98
CA PHE A 2 -65.79 -19.72 -23.60
C PHE A 2 -64.99 -18.94 -22.54
N GLN A 3 -65.51 -19.02 -21.30
CA GLN A 3 -65.08 -18.36 -20.06
C GLN A 3 -64.80 -19.39 -18.95
N GLN A 4 -64.34 -18.91 -17.79
CA GLN A 4 -64.54 -19.50 -16.44
C GLN A 4 -63.71 -20.78 -16.13
N ARG A 5 -63.41 -21.14 -14.87
CA ARG A 5 -64.06 -20.81 -13.58
C ARG A 5 -63.13 -21.02 -12.36
N THR A 6 -63.40 -20.34 -11.24
CA THR A 6 -62.89 -20.68 -9.87
C THR A 6 -63.90 -21.55 -9.09
N PRO A 7 -63.44 -22.26 -8.04
CA PRO A 7 -63.96 -22.08 -6.66
C PRO A 7 -62.79 -22.01 -5.63
N VAL A 8 -62.82 -21.45 -4.41
CA VAL A 8 -63.82 -21.08 -3.37
C VAL A 8 -64.22 -22.20 -2.37
N GLY A 9 -63.87 -21.98 -1.09
CA GLY A 9 -64.42 -22.65 0.11
C GLY A 9 -63.56 -23.77 0.73
N ALA A 10 -63.50 -23.99 2.06
CA ALA A 10 -64.08 -23.27 3.20
C ALA A 10 -63.34 -23.60 4.54
N SER A 11 -63.68 -22.88 5.62
CA SER A 11 -62.98 -22.89 6.93
C SER A 11 -63.41 -23.97 7.94
N ARG A 12 -62.57 -24.25 8.96
CA ARG A 12 -62.86 -24.16 10.43
C ARG A 12 -61.63 -24.61 11.28
N LYS A 13 -61.18 -23.83 12.27
CA LYS A 13 -61.52 -23.86 13.74
C LYS A 13 -61.13 -25.18 14.45
N SER A 14 -60.63 -25.25 15.70
CA SER A 14 -60.11 -24.27 16.72
C SER A 14 -59.76 -25.05 18.02
N VAL A 15 -59.30 -24.35 19.08
CA VAL A 15 -59.30 -24.73 20.54
C VAL A 15 -58.07 -25.53 21.05
N THR A 16 -57.56 -25.43 22.31
CA THR A 16 -57.33 -24.35 23.32
C THR A 16 -56.45 -24.97 24.45
N THR A 17 -55.77 -24.13 25.26
CA THR A 17 -55.16 -24.33 26.62
C THR A 17 -56.05 -25.09 27.66
N PRO A 18 -55.62 -25.45 28.91
CA PRO A 18 -54.63 -24.84 29.85
C PRO A 18 -53.66 -25.87 30.53
N GLY A 19 -52.88 -25.66 31.62
CA GLY A 19 -52.61 -24.57 32.59
C GLY A 19 -51.39 -24.96 33.49
N LEU A 20 -50.55 -24.04 34.02
CA LEU A 20 -50.64 -23.29 35.31
C LEU A 20 -50.13 -24.04 36.59
N GLN A 21 -49.40 -23.31 37.48
CA GLN A 21 -48.91 -23.62 38.86
C GLN A 21 -47.50 -24.23 39.04
N VAL A 22 -46.76 -24.07 40.16
CA VAL A 22 -46.47 -22.95 41.11
C VAL A 22 -45.37 -23.40 42.13
N GLY A 23 -44.51 -22.50 42.62
CA GLY A 23 -43.65 -22.69 43.82
C GLY A 23 -42.39 -23.59 43.67
N GLY A 24 -41.41 -23.62 44.58
CA GLY A 24 -41.17 -22.75 45.75
C GLY A 24 -40.36 -23.40 46.90
N ARG A 25 -39.12 -22.93 47.13
CA ARG A 25 -38.28 -23.03 48.37
C ARG A 25 -37.61 -24.37 48.81
N LYS A 26 -36.26 -24.30 48.90
CA LYS A 26 -35.34 -24.64 50.02
C LYS A 26 -35.39 -26.02 50.74
N SER A 27 -34.20 -26.64 50.93
CA SER A 27 -33.52 -26.82 52.25
C SER A 27 -32.85 -28.21 52.50
N LEU A 28 -31.53 -28.23 52.81
CA LEU A 28 -30.76 -29.00 53.84
C LEU A 28 -31.00 -30.55 54.02
N THR A 29 -30.08 -31.46 54.43
CA THR A 29 -28.69 -31.43 54.98
C THR A 29 -28.06 -32.85 55.05
N ALA A 30 -26.76 -32.94 55.44
CA ALA A 30 -26.06 -34.10 56.07
C ALA A 30 -25.65 -35.30 55.15
N SER A 31 -24.59 -36.08 55.40
CA SER A 31 -23.45 -36.01 56.37
C SER A 31 -22.36 -37.03 55.95
N GLY A 32 -21.06 -36.73 56.12
CA GLY A 32 -19.98 -37.74 55.99
C GLY A 32 -18.57 -37.17 55.81
N SER A 33 -17.68 -37.42 56.77
CA SER A 33 -16.24 -37.01 56.79
C SER A 33 -15.34 -38.26 56.80
N PRO A 34 -13.99 -38.18 56.82
CA PRO A 34 -13.09 -37.06 56.48
C PRO A 34 -12.02 -37.42 55.41
N GLY A 35 -11.41 -36.41 54.78
CA GLY A 35 -10.21 -36.56 53.95
C GLY A 35 -9.28 -35.37 54.13
N ILE A 36 -8.08 -35.60 54.65
CA ILE A 36 -7.12 -34.56 55.05
C ILE A 36 -6.41 -34.01 53.79
N PHE A 37 -6.48 -32.70 53.55
CA PHE A 37 -5.34 -31.83 53.12
C PHE A 37 -5.79 -30.35 53.06
N SER A 38 -4.94 -29.45 53.58
CA SER A 38 -5.05 -27.98 53.54
C SER A 38 -3.71 -27.40 54.04
N PRO A 39 -3.34 -26.12 53.77
CA PRO A 39 -4.14 -25.01 53.22
C PRO A 39 -3.59 -24.58 51.81
N ILE A 40 -3.77 -23.38 51.21
CA ILE A 40 -4.31 -22.09 51.67
C ILE A 40 -4.89 -21.23 50.51
N ARG A 41 -5.69 -20.20 50.87
CA ARG A 41 -6.11 -18.98 50.11
C ARG A 41 -6.30 -19.05 48.59
N ARG A 42 -7.59 -19.01 48.20
CA ARG A 42 -8.06 -18.51 46.90
C ARG A 42 -7.74 -17.03 46.72
N SER A 43 -7.25 -16.63 45.55
CA SER A 43 -7.38 -15.26 45.03
C SER A 43 -8.58 -15.23 44.08
N ALA A 44 -9.44 -14.21 44.20
CA ALA A 44 -10.65 -14.11 43.38
C ALA A 44 -10.33 -13.60 41.97
N VAL A 45 -11.10 -14.08 40.99
CA VAL A 45 -11.12 -13.54 39.62
C VAL A 45 -11.55 -12.07 39.66
N PRO A 46 -10.75 -11.11 39.15
CA PRO A 46 -11.25 -9.79 38.82
C PRO A 46 -12.05 -9.92 37.53
N ALA A 47 -13.37 -9.77 37.64
CA ALA A 47 -14.22 -9.70 36.47
C ALA A 47 -13.95 -8.39 35.70
N ARG A 48 -13.77 -8.51 34.38
CA ARG A 48 -14.21 -7.53 33.38
C ARG A 48 -13.74 -6.07 33.59
N GLY A 49 -12.44 -5.85 33.48
CA GLY A 49 -11.90 -4.53 33.15
C GLY A 49 -11.91 -4.31 31.64
N ASN A 50 -12.65 -3.32 31.13
CA ASN A 50 -12.54 -2.91 29.73
C ASN A 50 -11.15 -2.34 29.49
N LEU A 51 -10.36 -2.96 28.62
CA LEU A 51 -9.09 -2.42 28.12
C LEU A 51 -9.32 -1.34 27.05
N THR A 52 -10.16 -0.35 27.38
CA THR A 52 -10.02 1.00 26.81
C THR A 52 -8.80 1.64 27.47
N ARG A 53 -7.60 1.15 27.15
CA ARG A 53 -6.38 1.91 27.37
C ARG A 53 -6.53 3.15 26.49
N THR A 54 -6.87 4.27 27.11
CA THR A 54 -6.70 5.59 26.51
C THR A 54 -5.29 5.63 25.96
N GLN A 55 -5.16 5.74 24.63
CA GLN A 55 -3.90 6.11 24.03
C GLN A 55 -3.62 7.52 24.56
N ASN A 56 -2.72 7.62 25.53
CA ASN A 56 -2.21 8.90 25.96
C ASN A 56 -1.61 9.52 24.71
N SER A 57 -2.23 10.61 24.22
CA SER A 57 -1.66 11.39 23.14
C SER A 57 -0.27 11.79 23.59
N ALA A 58 0.75 11.20 22.97
CA ALA A 58 2.14 11.49 23.26
C ALA A 58 2.48 12.81 22.58
N VAL A 59 1.84 13.89 23.06
CA VAL A 59 2.09 15.24 22.60
C VAL A 59 3.54 15.58 22.92
N ARG A 60 4.35 15.71 21.88
CA ARG A 60 5.68 16.28 21.99
C ARG A 60 5.66 17.62 21.27
N GLU A 61 5.40 18.67 22.05
CA GLU A 61 5.54 20.05 21.61
C GLU A 61 7.01 20.30 21.26
N THR A 62 7.25 20.88 20.09
CA THR A 62 8.54 21.43 19.69
C THR A 62 8.34 22.92 19.39
N LEU A 63 9.43 23.69 19.25
CA LEU A 63 9.35 25.16 19.08
C LEU A 63 8.47 25.62 17.89
N HIS A 64 8.22 24.77 16.90
CA HIS A 64 7.49 25.11 15.68
C HIS A 64 6.44 24.08 15.25
N PHE A 65 6.38 22.90 15.88
CA PHE A 65 5.50 21.80 15.48
C PHE A 65 5.09 20.94 16.67
N ASP A 66 3.82 20.51 16.69
CA ASP A 66 3.32 19.56 17.66
C ASP A 66 3.28 18.16 17.06
N VAL A 67 3.91 17.20 17.73
CA VAL A 67 3.85 15.79 17.33
C VAL A 67 2.69 15.12 18.06
N HIS A 68 1.78 14.52 17.30
CA HIS A 68 0.57 13.85 17.82
C HIS A 68 0.35 12.49 17.13
N THR A 69 -0.40 11.61 17.77
CA THR A 69 -0.97 10.44 17.09
C THR A 69 -2.04 10.88 16.10
N PHE A 70 -1.90 10.50 14.83
CA PHE A 70 -2.88 10.76 13.77
C PHE A 70 -3.71 9.50 13.46
N GLY A 71 -4.97 9.70 13.09
CA GLY A 71 -5.86 8.62 12.64
C GLY A 71 -6.63 7.93 13.77
N SER A 72 -7.28 6.82 13.42
CA SER A 72 -7.90 5.90 14.39
C SER A 72 -6.84 5.00 15.03
N ALA A 73 -7.17 4.36 16.16
CA ALA A 73 -6.29 3.38 16.79
C ALA A 73 -5.92 2.27 15.79
N LEU A 74 -4.62 1.91 15.73
CA LEU A 74 -4.12 0.88 14.83
C LEU A 74 -4.87 -0.45 14.98
N PRO A 75 -5.18 -1.18 13.88
CA PRO A 75 -5.79 -2.49 13.96
C PRO A 75 -4.97 -3.47 14.79
N VAL A 76 -5.64 -4.40 15.49
CA VAL A 76 -4.99 -5.40 16.36
C VAL A 76 -3.88 -6.16 15.63
N LYS A 77 -4.11 -6.58 14.37
CA LYS A 77 -3.11 -7.26 13.54
C LYS A 77 -1.82 -6.45 13.31
N VAL A 78 -1.95 -5.13 13.18
CA VAL A 78 -0.79 -4.22 13.03
C VAL A 78 -0.03 -4.15 14.36
N LEU A 79 -0.74 -3.99 15.48
CA LEU A 79 -0.13 -3.98 16.82
C LEU A 79 0.56 -5.31 17.18
N GLU A 80 -0.07 -6.45 16.84
CA GLU A 80 0.51 -7.79 17.03
C GLU A 80 1.79 -7.95 16.20
N THR A 81 1.79 -7.51 14.94
CA THR A 81 2.96 -7.58 14.07
C THR A 81 4.09 -6.68 14.57
N LEU A 82 3.78 -5.45 15.00
CA LEU A 82 4.75 -4.52 15.61
C LEU A 82 5.30 -5.01 16.96
N ALA A 83 4.53 -5.78 17.73
CA ALA A 83 4.94 -6.33 19.02
C ALA A 83 5.89 -7.55 18.92
N VAL A 84 5.99 -8.16 17.73
CA VAL A 84 6.84 -9.33 17.45
C VAL A 84 8.12 -8.94 16.69
N VAL A 85 8.32 -7.65 16.39
CA VAL A 85 9.54 -7.15 15.75
C VAL A 85 10.74 -7.36 16.66
N ASP A 86 11.65 -8.22 16.23
CA ASP A 86 13.01 -8.32 16.74
C ASP A 86 13.99 -7.57 15.82
N ALA A 87 15.23 -7.37 16.26
CA ALA A 87 16.24 -6.56 15.55
C ALA A 87 16.50 -7.01 14.10
N ASP A 88 16.32 -8.30 13.80
CA ASP A 88 16.54 -8.89 12.47
C ASP A 88 15.29 -8.83 11.55
N HIS A 89 14.12 -8.43 12.07
CA HIS A 89 12.87 -8.40 11.31
C HIS A 89 12.61 -7.04 10.68
N GLN A 90 12.95 -6.89 9.40
CA GLN A 90 12.64 -5.69 8.64
C GLN A 90 11.12 -5.53 8.44
N ILE A 91 10.56 -4.45 8.99
CA ILE A 91 9.22 -3.96 8.68
C ILE A 91 9.31 -2.71 7.81
N THR A 92 8.45 -2.64 6.80
CA THR A 92 8.24 -1.44 5.99
C THR A 92 6.76 -1.08 5.95
N VAL A 93 6.47 0.22 5.89
CA VAL A 93 5.10 0.75 5.92
C VAL A 93 4.99 1.85 4.87
N HIS A 94 3.92 1.81 4.08
CA HIS A 94 3.53 2.90 3.18
C HIS A 94 2.22 3.52 3.68
N VAL A 95 2.17 4.85 3.67
CA VAL A 95 1.00 5.66 4.05
C VAL A 95 0.59 6.43 2.80
N ASP A 96 -0.57 6.11 2.25
CA ASP A 96 -1.04 6.67 0.98
C ASP A 96 -2.02 7.85 1.19
N GLU A 97 -1.97 8.81 0.29
CA GLU A 97 -2.81 10.03 0.33
C GLU A 97 -4.32 9.71 0.28
N SER A 98 -4.72 8.53 -0.20
CA SER A 98 -6.12 8.05 -0.16
C SER A 98 -6.68 7.77 1.25
N GLY A 99 -5.85 7.86 2.30
CA GLY A 99 -6.23 7.50 3.66
C GLY A 99 -6.13 6.01 3.97
N TRP A 100 -5.43 5.26 3.11
CA TRP A 100 -5.07 3.86 3.30
C TRP A 100 -3.59 3.72 3.65
N ALA A 101 -3.24 2.69 4.40
CA ALA A 101 -1.87 2.33 4.70
C ALA A 101 -1.68 0.83 4.60
N TRP A 102 -0.45 0.42 4.36
CA TRP A 102 -0.06 -0.99 4.37
C TRP A 102 1.30 -1.23 4.99
N LEU A 103 1.42 -2.37 5.65
CA LEU A 103 2.60 -2.83 6.36
C LEU A 103 3.03 -4.16 5.76
N VAL A 104 4.33 -4.28 5.51
CA VAL A 104 5.00 -5.51 5.06
C VAL A 104 5.96 -5.97 6.16
N SER A 105 5.88 -7.25 6.52
CA SER A 105 6.72 -7.90 7.52
C SER A 105 6.98 -9.34 7.08
N GLY A 106 8.15 -9.60 6.50
CA GLY A 106 8.42 -10.85 5.79
C GLY A 106 7.40 -11.06 4.65
N GLU A 107 6.77 -12.23 4.59
CA GLU A 107 5.72 -12.53 3.59
C GLU A 107 4.31 -12.01 3.97
N LYS A 108 4.15 -11.37 5.14
CA LYS A 108 2.85 -10.83 5.57
C LYS A 108 2.64 -9.40 5.06
N LEU A 109 1.50 -9.17 4.41
CA LEU A 109 1.00 -7.86 4.03
C LEU A 109 -0.30 -7.55 4.81
N ILE A 110 -0.32 -6.45 5.56
CA ILE A 110 -1.52 -5.95 6.24
C ILE A 110 -1.92 -4.61 5.62
N ILE A 111 -3.14 -4.50 5.09
CA ILE A 111 -3.71 -3.27 4.54
C ILE A 111 -4.83 -2.77 5.46
N TRP A 112 -4.90 -1.47 5.74
CA TRP A 112 -5.98 -0.89 6.53
C TRP A 112 -6.32 0.56 6.12
N ARG A 113 -7.52 1.00 6.50
CA ARG A 113 -7.93 2.41 6.40
C ARG A 113 -7.54 3.16 7.68
N ILE A 114 -6.80 4.27 7.54
CA ILE A 114 -6.20 5.05 8.63
C ILE A 114 -7.28 5.77 9.46
N LEU A 115 -8.22 6.41 8.77
CA LEU A 115 -9.35 7.12 9.39
C LEU A 115 -10.60 6.25 9.29
N GLN A 116 -11.10 5.81 10.44
CA GLN A 116 -12.34 5.03 10.56
C GLN A 116 -13.38 5.86 11.32
N THR A 117 -14.55 6.02 10.72
CA THR A 117 -15.69 6.65 11.37
C THR A 117 -16.11 5.82 12.59
N THR A 118 -16.33 6.46 13.74
CA THR A 118 -16.69 5.81 15.02
C THR A 118 -17.95 4.95 15.00
N MET A 119 -18.77 5.05 13.95
CA MET A 119 -19.97 4.24 13.72
C MET A 119 -19.72 2.92 12.97
N ALA A 120 -18.50 2.68 12.45
CA ALA A 120 -18.17 1.46 11.72
C ALA A 120 -18.00 0.27 12.68
N LYS A 121 -18.87 -0.75 12.55
CA LYS A 121 -18.88 -1.93 13.43
C LYS A 121 -17.70 -2.90 13.23
N SER A 122 -16.87 -2.68 12.22
CA SER A 122 -15.62 -3.42 12.00
C SER A 122 -14.54 -2.47 11.52
N SER A 123 -13.34 -2.60 12.10
CA SER A 123 -12.16 -1.95 11.56
C SER A 123 -11.80 -2.58 10.23
N VAL A 124 -11.70 -1.78 9.17
CA VAL A 124 -11.29 -2.28 7.87
C VAL A 124 -9.79 -2.54 7.88
N SER A 125 -9.44 -3.80 8.13
CA SER A 125 -8.08 -4.34 8.07
C SER A 125 -8.13 -5.69 7.39
N LYS A 126 -7.20 -5.89 6.45
CA LYS A 126 -7.08 -7.07 5.59
C LYS A 126 -5.66 -7.60 5.68
N GLU A 127 -5.53 -8.92 5.71
CA GLU A 127 -4.25 -9.61 5.82
C GLU A 127 -4.10 -10.55 4.64
N MET A 128 -3.00 -10.40 3.91
CA MET A 128 -2.74 -11.10 2.67
C MET A 128 -1.32 -11.66 2.70
N HIS A 129 -1.10 -12.73 1.94
CA HIS A 129 0.22 -13.33 1.78
C HIS A 129 0.88 -12.77 0.53
N LEU A 130 2.09 -12.25 0.65
CA LEU A 130 2.91 -11.82 -0.48
C LEU A 130 3.29 -13.01 -1.38
N PRO A 131 3.67 -12.78 -2.65
CA PRO A 131 4.31 -13.83 -3.45
C PRO A 131 5.59 -14.30 -2.74
N PRO A 132 5.91 -15.61 -2.76
CA PRO A 132 7.15 -16.11 -2.17
C PRO A 132 8.37 -15.42 -2.80
N SER A 133 9.35 -15.08 -1.96
CA SER A 133 10.59 -14.40 -2.38
C SER A 133 11.80 -14.98 -1.68
N GLN A 134 12.96 -14.94 -2.35
CA GLN A 134 14.27 -15.18 -1.75
C GLN A 134 14.88 -13.90 -1.14
N PHE A 135 14.23 -12.76 -1.35
CA PHE A 135 14.68 -11.43 -0.92
C PHE A 135 13.73 -10.84 0.12
N ALA A 136 14.14 -9.74 0.74
CA ALA A 136 13.25 -8.97 1.61
C ALA A 136 12.11 -8.33 0.79
N CYS A 137 10.91 -8.28 1.39
CA CYS A 137 9.74 -7.65 0.81
C CYS A 137 9.58 -6.22 1.34
N PHE A 138 9.17 -5.30 0.47
CA PHE A 138 9.08 -3.86 0.75
C PHE A 138 7.68 -3.31 0.46
N ALA A 139 7.19 -2.41 1.30
CA ALA A 139 5.90 -1.73 1.09
C ALA A 139 5.87 -0.90 -0.22
N ASP A 140 7.02 -0.42 -0.69
CA ASP A 140 7.19 0.30 -1.95
C ASP A 140 7.01 -0.59 -3.20
N LEU A 141 6.98 -1.91 -3.02
CA LEU A 141 6.64 -2.89 -4.06
C LEU A 141 5.20 -3.40 -3.94
N VAL A 142 4.35 -2.69 -3.18
CA VAL A 142 2.92 -2.93 -3.04
C VAL A 142 2.17 -1.66 -3.40
N ALA A 143 1.09 -1.77 -4.18
CA ALA A 143 0.29 -0.63 -4.62
C ALA A 143 -1.20 -0.96 -4.62
N LEU A 144 -2.03 0.04 -4.28
CA LEU A 144 -3.49 -0.04 -4.28
C LEU A 144 -4.08 0.77 -5.45
N SER A 145 -5.01 0.17 -6.17
CA SER A 145 -5.78 0.82 -7.24
C SER A 145 -7.25 0.89 -6.84
N PHE A 146 -7.82 2.09 -6.97
CA PHE A 146 -9.18 2.43 -6.57
C PHE A 146 -10.04 2.59 -7.82
N GLN A 147 -11.13 1.81 -7.93
CA GLN A 147 -12.01 1.87 -9.09
C GLN A 147 -12.75 3.21 -9.19
N ASP A 148 -13.17 3.77 -8.04
CA ASP A 148 -13.93 5.00 -7.94
C ASP A 148 -13.15 6.09 -7.18
N GLY A 149 -12.60 7.06 -7.92
CA GLY A 149 -12.08 8.32 -7.37
C GLY A 149 -10.73 8.25 -6.65
N ASN A 150 -10.57 9.05 -5.59
CA ASN A 150 -9.32 9.24 -4.84
C ASN A 150 -9.05 8.18 -3.75
N GLY A 151 -9.99 7.25 -3.52
CA GLY A 151 -9.87 6.19 -2.50
C GLY A 151 -10.40 6.55 -1.11
N GLU A 152 -10.68 7.83 -0.82
CA GLU A 152 -11.10 8.31 0.51
C GLU A 152 -12.35 7.58 1.04
N ASN A 153 -13.28 7.22 0.16
CA ASN A 153 -14.52 6.51 0.49
C ASN A 153 -14.69 5.18 -0.26
N ALA A 154 -13.60 4.63 -0.82
CA ALA A 154 -13.66 3.38 -1.56
C ALA A 154 -14.08 2.21 -0.66
N SER A 155 -14.97 1.35 -1.19
CA SER A 155 -15.34 0.10 -0.55
C SER A 155 -14.19 -0.91 -0.66
N ILE A 156 -14.11 -1.88 0.27
CA ILE A 156 -13.13 -2.99 0.13
C ILE A 156 -13.34 -3.84 -1.13
N GLN A 157 -14.53 -3.76 -1.76
CA GLN A 157 -14.82 -4.49 -2.98
C GLN A 157 -14.22 -3.81 -4.22
N SER A 158 -14.20 -2.47 -4.22
CA SER A 158 -13.73 -1.58 -5.30
C SER A 158 -12.25 -1.18 -5.19
N ILE A 159 -11.47 -1.90 -4.36
CA ILE A 159 -10.02 -1.70 -4.20
C ILE A 159 -9.34 -2.98 -4.65
N SER A 160 -8.47 -2.85 -5.64
CA SER A 160 -7.56 -3.89 -6.08
C SER A 160 -6.15 -3.59 -5.57
N ALA A 161 -5.33 -4.64 -5.41
CA ALA A 161 -3.96 -4.52 -4.94
C ALA A 161 -3.02 -5.32 -5.83
N MET A 162 -1.80 -4.82 -6.01
CA MET A 162 -0.72 -5.57 -6.63
C MET A 162 0.50 -5.55 -5.72
N ALA A 163 1.19 -6.68 -5.64
CA ALA A 163 2.48 -6.81 -4.98
C ALA A 163 3.49 -7.44 -5.94
N VAL A 164 4.74 -6.99 -5.89
CA VAL A 164 5.85 -7.55 -6.67
C VAL A 164 7.02 -7.87 -5.73
N THR A 165 7.75 -8.96 -5.96
CA THR A 165 8.98 -9.25 -5.21
C THR A 165 10.19 -8.63 -5.90
N GLN A 166 11.35 -8.55 -5.24
CA GLN A 166 12.54 -7.95 -5.86
C GLN A 166 12.99 -8.70 -7.11
N GLU A 167 12.84 -10.03 -7.16
CA GLU A 167 13.11 -10.87 -8.33
C GLU A 167 11.98 -10.91 -9.38
N GLY A 168 10.87 -10.20 -9.16
CA GLY A 168 9.82 -10.01 -10.17
C GLY A 168 8.61 -10.94 -10.10
N ASN A 169 8.39 -11.69 -9.02
CA ASN A 169 7.14 -12.44 -8.82
C ASN A 169 5.99 -11.46 -8.54
N VAL A 170 4.95 -11.45 -9.37
CA VAL A 170 3.80 -10.54 -9.27
C VAL A 170 2.57 -11.29 -8.77
N ARG A 171 1.88 -10.72 -7.78
CA ARG A 171 0.54 -11.17 -7.33
C ARG A 171 -0.44 -10.02 -7.36
N TYR A 172 -1.59 -10.22 -8.00
CA TYR A 172 -2.67 -9.26 -8.14
C TYR A 172 -3.95 -9.76 -7.47
N TRP A 173 -4.52 -8.96 -6.57
CA TRP A 173 -5.83 -9.15 -5.99
C TRP A 173 -6.83 -8.20 -6.65
N PRO A 174 -7.85 -8.70 -7.37
CA PRO A 174 -8.88 -7.83 -7.97
C PRO A 174 -9.77 -7.15 -6.91
N SER A 175 -9.78 -7.64 -5.67
CA SER A 175 -10.63 -7.10 -4.60
C SER A 175 -10.09 -7.43 -3.20
N LEU A 176 -9.92 -6.43 -2.34
CA LEU A 176 -9.58 -6.63 -0.92
C LEU A 176 -10.68 -7.34 -0.11
N ALA A 177 -11.89 -7.51 -0.68
CA ALA A 177 -12.92 -8.34 -0.07
C ALA A 177 -12.53 -9.83 -0.03
N HIS A 178 -11.73 -10.31 -1.00
CA HIS A 178 -11.45 -11.72 -1.25
C HIS A 178 -9.95 -12.02 -1.21
N GLU A 179 -9.36 -12.04 -0.01
CA GLU A 179 -7.91 -12.20 0.25
C GLU A 179 -7.29 -13.45 -0.41
N GLY A 180 -8.07 -14.53 -0.56
CA GLY A 180 -7.66 -15.79 -1.21
C GLY A 180 -7.91 -15.85 -2.73
N THR A 181 -8.38 -14.77 -3.36
CA THR A 181 -8.59 -14.69 -4.82
C THR A 181 -7.56 -13.76 -5.41
N TYR A 182 -6.58 -14.32 -6.11
CA TYR A 182 -5.52 -13.58 -6.77
C TYR A 182 -5.13 -14.21 -8.11
N THR A 183 -4.38 -13.48 -8.93
CA THR A 183 -3.71 -13.97 -10.14
C THR A 183 -2.23 -13.64 -10.07
N GLU A 184 -1.38 -14.51 -10.65
CA GLU A 184 0.07 -14.37 -10.60
C GLU A 184 0.70 -14.30 -11.98
N THR A 185 1.84 -13.63 -12.07
CA THR A 185 2.73 -13.62 -13.24
C THR A 185 4.16 -13.31 -12.79
N THR A 186 5.12 -13.27 -13.72
CA THR A 186 6.49 -12.83 -13.44
C THR A 186 6.90 -11.72 -14.40
N VAL A 187 7.55 -10.68 -13.90
CA VAL A 187 8.22 -9.66 -14.73
C VAL A 187 9.71 -9.96 -14.80
N ASP A 188 10.31 -9.79 -15.99
CA ASP A 188 11.75 -9.92 -16.18
C ASP A 188 12.36 -8.58 -16.57
N PHE A 189 13.36 -8.16 -15.80
CA PHE A 189 14.16 -6.95 -16.03
C PHE A 189 15.60 -7.28 -16.48
N GLY A 190 15.84 -8.49 -17.00
CA GLY A 190 17.15 -8.93 -17.49
C GLY A 190 18.15 -9.16 -16.36
N GLY A 191 17.68 -9.63 -15.21
CA GLY A 191 18.50 -9.83 -13.99
C GLY A 191 18.66 -8.59 -13.11
N HIS A 192 18.00 -7.46 -13.42
CA HIS A 192 17.88 -6.34 -12.47
C HIS A 192 16.70 -6.54 -11.51
N LEU A 193 16.87 -6.12 -10.26
CA LEU A 193 15.81 -6.21 -9.25
C LEU A 193 14.75 -5.11 -9.43
N CYS A 194 13.51 -5.41 -9.02
CA CYS A 194 12.42 -4.44 -8.89
C CYS A 194 12.70 -3.46 -7.74
N ASN A 195 12.29 -2.21 -7.90
CA ASN A 195 12.56 -1.11 -6.98
C ASN A 195 11.25 -0.49 -6.43
N PHE A 196 10.43 0.09 -7.30
CA PHE A 196 9.12 0.68 -6.94
C PHE A 196 7.98 0.09 -7.77
N LEU A 197 6.80 -0.02 -7.15
CA LEU A 197 5.51 -0.28 -7.78
C LEU A 197 4.55 0.87 -7.48
N THR A 198 3.85 1.39 -8.49
CA THR A 198 2.82 2.42 -8.28
C THR A 198 1.55 2.14 -9.09
N ALA A 199 0.39 2.52 -8.56
CA ALA A 199 -0.88 2.42 -9.28
C ALA A 199 -1.07 3.67 -10.17
N VAL A 200 -1.38 3.45 -11.44
CA VAL A 200 -1.58 4.51 -12.45
C VAL A 200 -3.00 4.41 -13.04
N LYS A 201 -3.31 5.28 -14.01
CA LYS A 201 -4.63 5.32 -14.66
C LYS A 201 -5.01 3.97 -15.32
N GLY A 202 -6.30 3.75 -15.57
CA GLY A 202 -6.81 2.54 -16.25
C GLY A 202 -6.76 1.26 -15.39
N SER A 203 -6.85 1.35 -14.06
CA SER A 203 -6.77 0.20 -13.14
C SER A 203 -5.51 -0.65 -13.35
N SER A 204 -4.40 0.01 -13.63
CA SER A 204 -3.11 -0.60 -13.97
C SER A 204 -2.00 -0.06 -13.07
N PHE A 205 -0.84 -0.68 -13.14
CA PHE A 205 0.31 -0.40 -12.29
C PHE A 205 1.54 -0.19 -13.15
N VAL A 206 2.55 0.52 -12.65
CA VAL A 206 3.89 0.54 -13.22
C VAL A 206 4.87 0.00 -12.19
N VAL A 207 5.55 -1.08 -12.56
CA VAL A 207 6.71 -1.59 -11.82
C VAL A 207 7.99 -1.07 -12.46
N SER A 208 8.99 -0.79 -11.64
CA SER A 208 10.28 -0.25 -12.05
C SER A 208 11.44 -1.13 -11.56
N SER A 209 12.54 -1.16 -12.30
CA SER A 209 13.81 -1.71 -11.82
C SER A 209 14.73 -0.63 -11.25
N PHE A 210 15.73 -1.03 -10.47
CA PHE A 210 16.80 -0.12 -10.01
C PHE A 210 17.53 0.60 -11.15
N LYS A 211 17.48 0.06 -12.38
CA LYS A 211 18.09 0.65 -13.59
C LYS A 211 17.09 1.44 -14.46
N ASN A 212 16.00 1.95 -13.86
CA ASN A 212 15.00 2.82 -14.52
C ASN A 212 14.31 2.17 -15.73
N GLN A 213 14.29 0.84 -15.83
CA GLN A 213 13.38 0.14 -16.75
C GLN A 213 11.98 0.16 -16.13
N LEU A 214 10.95 0.37 -16.94
CA LEU A 214 9.56 0.51 -16.49
C LEU A 214 8.66 -0.43 -17.28
N ILE A 215 7.82 -1.21 -16.58
CA ILE A 215 6.81 -2.10 -17.17
C ILE A 215 5.45 -1.76 -16.60
N ARG A 216 4.47 -1.49 -17.46
CA ARG A 216 3.06 -1.38 -17.09
C ARG A 216 2.45 -2.78 -16.97
N LEU A 217 1.70 -2.99 -15.90
CA LEU A 217 0.99 -4.21 -15.56
C LEU A 217 -0.50 -3.91 -15.42
N GLY A 218 -1.37 -4.68 -16.07
CA GLY A 218 -2.82 -4.49 -15.95
C GLY A 218 -3.61 -5.79 -16.17
N PRO A 219 -4.70 -6.03 -15.44
CA PRO A 219 -5.56 -7.17 -15.67
C PRO A 219 -6.31 -7.03 -17.01
N ASP A 220 -6.40 -8.10 -17.78
CA ASP A 220 -7.26 -8.19 -18.95
C ASP A 220 -8.69 -8.61 -18.59
N SER A 221 -9.57 -8.69 -19.60
CA SER A 221 -10.96 -9.14 -19.44
C SER A 221 -11.11 -10.58 -18.91
N CYS A 222 -10.04 -11.36 -18.92
CA CYS A 222 -9.97 -12.73 -18.41
C CYS A 222 -9.27 -12.79 -17.03
N GLY A 223 -8.88 -11.64 -16.46
CA GLY A 223 -8.16 -11.53 -15.19
C GLY A 223 -6.64 -11.76 -15.29
N ARG A 224 -6.09 -12.03 -16.48
CA ARG A 224 -4.65 -12.26 -16.67
C ARG A 224 -3.90 -10.93 -16.66
N ILE A 225 -2.71 -10.91 -16.07
CA ILE A 225 -1.87 -9.71 -16.00
C ILE A 225 -1.13 -9.54 -17.34
N GLN A 226 -1.56 -8.56 -18.14
CA GLN A 226 -0.82 -8.11 -19.31
C GLN A 226 0.37 -7.25 -18.90
N GLN A 227 1.44 -7.30 -19.69
CA GLN A 227 2.70 -6.59 -19.44
C GLN A 227 3.09 -5.77 -20.66
N ARG A 228 3.56 -4.53 -20.45
CA ARG A 228 4.04 -3.65 -21.51
C ARG A 228 5.19 -2.76 -21.03
N THR A 229 6.35 -2.86 -21.64
CA THR A 229 7.49 -1.96 -21.38
C THR A 229 7.15 -0.53 -21.82
N LEU A 230 7.27 0.45 -20.92
CA LEU A 230 7.14 1.86 -21.27
C LEU A 230 8.32 2.24 -22.17
N GLN A 231 8.02 2.71 -23.38
CA GLN A 231 9.06 3.12 -24.31
C GLN A 231 9.72 4.41 -23.81
N GLN A 232 11.02 4.34 -23.54
CA GLN A 232 11.84 5.52 -23.34
C GLN A 232 12.05 6.17 -24.71
N GLY A 233 11.48 7.36 -24.89
CA GLY A 233 11.56 8.08 -26.15
C GLY A 233 12.96 8.63 -26.37
N GLN A 234 13.56 8.32 -27.52
CA GLN A 234 14.65 9.15 -28.06
C GLN A 234 14.06 10.56 -28.26
N GLY A 235 14.40 11.48 -27.35
CA GLY A 235 13.60 12.67 -27.06
C GLY A 235 13.45 13.61 -28.26
N MET A 236 12.29 13.56 -28.92
CA MET A 236 12.08 14.27 -30.19
C MET A 236 11.92 15.80 -30.07
N LEU A 237 12.02 16.37 -28.85
CA LEU A 237 11.85 17.81 -28.57
C LEU A 237 12.82 18.36 -27.51
N SER A 238 14.10 17.98 -27.51
CA SER A 238 15.16 18.84 -26.92
C SER A 238 15.50 19.99 -27.88
N GLY A 239 14.48 20.78 -28.21
CA GLY A 239 14.50 21.79 -29.26
C GLY A 239 14.83 23.17 -28.75
N ILE A 240 16.10 23.42 -28.41
CA ILE A 240 16.88 24.66 -28.65
C ILE A 240 18.33 24.33 -28.31
N GLY A 241 19.19 24.18 -29.33
CA GLY A 241 20.64 24.11 -29.12
C GLY A 241 21.40 22.95 -29.78
N ARG A 242 21.65 23.10 -31.09
CA ARG A 242 22.79 22.53 -31.84
C ARG A 242 22.72 21.07 -32.35
N ARG A 243 22.51 21.01 -33.67
CA ARG A 243 23.05 20.07 -34.68
C ARG A 243 22.49 18.63 -34.72
N MET A 244 22.13 18.23 -35.93
CA MET A 244 21.65 16.89 -36.25
C MET A 244 22.79 15.87 -36.33
N SER A 245 22.53 14.69 -35.80
CA SER A 245 23.25 13.45 -36.13
C SER A 245 22.24 12.32 -36.31
N THR A 246 21.52 12.32 -37.44
CA THR A 246 20.70 11.17 -37.86
C THR A 246 21.60 10.11 -38.47
N LEU A 247 22.24 9.31 -37.61
CA LEU A 247 22.88 8.05 -37.98
C LEU A 247 22.48 6.98 -36.98
N PHE A 248 22.24 5.77 -37.46
CA PHE A 248 21.86 4.61 -36.66
C PHE A 248 22.93 4.35 -35.59
N GLY A 249 22.65 4.79 -34.38
CA GLY A 249 23.44 4.52 -33.20
C GLY A 249 22.47 4.16 -32.08
N ILE A 250 22.55 2.93 -31.61
CA ILE A 250 22.02 2.58 -30.29
C ILE A 250 22.87 3.40 -29.32
N LEU A 251 22.38 4.57 -28.92
CA LEU A 251 22.88 5.25 -27.75
C LEU A 251 22.55 4.33 -26.58
N THR A 252 23.53 3.50 -26.21
CA THR A 252 23.48 2.68 -25.00
C THR A 252 23.02 3.61 -23.87
N PRO A 253 21.95 3.28 -23.15
CA PRO A 253 21.57 4.04 -21.97
C PRO A 253 22.82 4.19 -21.08
N PRO A 254 23.07 5.38 -20.50
CA PRO A 254 24.24 5.60 -19.65
C PRO A 254 24.36 4.43 -18.66
N THR A 255 25.51 3.75 -18.69
CA THR A 255 25.64 2.37 -18.20
C THR A 255 25.49 2.22 -16.68
N ASP A 256 25.32 3.33 -15.96
CA ASP A 256 25.03 3.35 -14.53
C ASP A 256 23.94 4.38 -14.12
N ILE A 257 22.81 4.37 -14.83
CA ILE A 257 21.58 5.02 -14.34
C ILE A 257 21.06 4.24 -13.14
N THR A 258 20.87 4.92 -12.00
CA THR A 258 20.16 4.36 -10.84
C THR A 258 18.88 5.14 -10.59
N LEU A 259 17.76 4.44 -10.38
CA LEU A 259 16.45 5.03 -10.07
C LEU A 259 16.34 5.32 -8.57
N HIS A 260 16.07 6.57 -8.21
CA HIS A 260 15.96 7.03 -6.83
C HIS A 260 14.52 7.37 -6.40
N SER A 261 13.64 7.74 -7.33
CA SER A 261 12.23 8.00 -7.02
C SER A 261 11.32 7.78 -8.24
N LEU A 262 10.12 7.25 -7.97
CA LEU A 262 9.02 7.07 -8.92
C LEU A 262 7.78 7.77 -8.35
N ILE A 263 7.14 8.67 -9.09
CA ILE A 263 5.99 9.46 -8.62
C ILE A 263 4.86 9.41 -9.64
N TRP A 264 3.65 9.09 -9.18
CA TRP A 264 2.43 9.23 -9.96
C TRP A 264 1.65 10.48 -9.54
N ASP A 265 1.61 11.50 -10.40
CA ASP A 265 0.68 12.62 -10.24
C ASP A 265 -0.66 12.29 -10.91
N ARG A 266 -1.64 11.95 -10.08
CA ARG A 266 -3.02 11.67 -10.52
C ARG A 266 -3.71 12.89 -11.15
N ARG A 267 -3.35 14.12 -10.76
CA ARG A 267 -3.99 15.36 -11.28
C ARG A 267 -3.57 15.63 -12.72
N SER A 268 -2.28 15.50 -13.04
CA SER A 268 -1.78 15.64 -14.42
C SER A 268 -1.72 14.32 -15.20
N SER A 269 -2.19 13.20 -14.63
CA SER A 269 -2.08 11.84 -15.20
C SER A 269 -0.66 11.53 -15.70
N SER A 270 0.33 11.93 -14.89
CA SER A 270 1.74 11.90 -15.29
C SER A 270 2.58 11.09 -14.31
N LEU A 271 3.41 10.22 -14.85
CA LEU A 271 4.44 9.48 -14.11
C LEU A 271 5.76 10.23 -14.24
N TYR A 272 6.49 10.36 -13.14
CA TYR A 272 7.82 10.95 -13.12
C TYR A 272 8.85 9.96 -12.56
N THR A 273 10.06 9.95 -13.10
CA THR A 273 11.21 9.29 -12.46
C THR A 273 12.33 10.28 -12.19
N LEU A 274 12.95 10.14 -11.03
CA LEU A 274 14.25 10.73 -10.70
C LEU A 274 15.31 9.64 -10.75
N THR A 275 16.32 9.84 -11.57
CA THR A 275 17.52 9.00 -11.60
C THR A 275 18.75 9.75 -11.08
N SER A 276 19.88 9.06 -11.00
CA SER A 276 21.20 9.64 -10.69
C SER A 276 21.60 10.82 -11.60
N SER A 277 21.00 10.94 -12.80
CA SER A 277 21.36 11.96 -13.80
C SER A 277 20.19 12.75 -14.39
N ASN A 278 18.95 12.24 -14.32
CA ASN A 278 17.81 12.78 -15.07
C ASN A 278 16.51 12.84 -14.26
N VAL A 279 15.67 13.82 -14.58
CA VAL A 279 14.21 13.76 -14.34
C VAL A 279 13.51 13.43 -15.65
N ASN A 280 12.64 12.43 -15.64
CA ASN A 280 11.83 12.04 -16.79
C ASN A 280 10.33 12.19 -16.47
N LYS A 281 9.52 12.50 -17.49
CA LYS A 281 8.05 12.55 -17.39
C LYS A 281 7.41 11.70 -18.49
N TRP A 282 6.45 10.87 -18.11
CA TRP A 282 5.51 10.21 -19.01
C TRP A 282 4.11 10.73 -18.77
N GLU A 283 3.36 10.91 -19.84
CA GLU A 283 1.90 11.03 -19.79
C GLU A 283 1.30 9.63 -19.99
N ILE A 284 0.38 9.24 -19.10
CA ILE A 284 -0.22 7.90 -19.10
C ILE A 284 -1.74 8.04 -19.15
N ASP A 285 -2.33 7.54 -20.23
CA ASP A 285 -3.78 7.34 -20.33
C ASP A 285 -4.14 5.87 -20.03
N ASP A 286 -5.40 5.49 -20.20
CA ASP A 286 -5.90 4.16 -19.84
C ASP A 286 -5.32 3.02 -20.72
N HIS A 287 -4.76 3.33 -21.89
CA HIS A 287 -4.33 2.37 -22.90
C HIS A 287 -2.96 2.68 -23.56
N SER A 288 -2.36 3.84 -23.29
CA SER A 288 -1.11 4.31 -23.87
C SER A 288 -0.22 5.07 -22.87
N GLU A 289 1.07 5.11 -23.18
CA GLU A 289 2.12 5.73 -22.38
C GLU A 289 3.06 6.49 -23.31
N ARG A 290 3.37 7.75 -23.01
CA ARG A 290 4.29 8.55 -23.83
C ARG A 290 5.27 9.32 -22.96
N GLN A 291 6.57 9.11 -23.16
CA GLN A 291 7.57 9.99 -22.58
C GLN A 291 7.49 11.38 -23.25
N VAL A 292 7.35 12.42 -22.44
CA VAL A 292 7.23 13.82 -22.89
C VAL A 292 8.36 14.71 -22.39
N LEU A 293 9.10 14.28 -21.36
CA LEU A 293 10.29 14.96 -20.86
C LEU A 293 11.41 13.97 -20.55
N SER A 294 12.64 14.38 -20.87
CA SER A 294 13.86 13.92 -20.21
C SER A 294 14.74 15.15 -19.99
N TRP A 295 15.03 15.47 -18.73
CA TRP A 295 15.84 16.61 -18.34
C TRP A 295 17.08 16.13 -17.60
N ASP A 296 18.25 16.44 -18.15
CA ASP A 296 19.57 16.16 -17.57
C ASP A 296 19.84 17.11 -16.40
N ILE A 297 19.42 16.69 -15.20
CA ILE A 297 19.58 17.49 -13.98
C ILE A 297 21.04 17.58 -13.56
N GLN A 298 21.83 16.53 -13.77
CA GLN A 298 23.25 16.52 -13.41
C GLN A 298 23.99 17.67 -14.12
N ARG A 299 23.79 17.81 -15.43
CA ARG A 299 24.39 18.90 -16.21
C ARG A 299 23.80 20.28 -15.91
N ASN A 300 22.53 20.37 -15.53
CA ASN A 300 21.83 21.66 -15.38
C ASN A 300 21.82 22.22 -13.94
N LEU A 301 22.07 21.38 -12.94
CA LEU A 301 21.96 21.72 -11.51
C LEU A 301 23.26 21.52 -10.72
N ASN A 302 24.16 20.59 -11.06
CA ASN A 302 25.37 20.34 -10.25
C ASN A 302 26.17 21.64 -9.99
N GLU A 303 26.52 22.39 -11.04
CA GLU A 303 27.27 23.64 -10.91
C GLU A 303 26.53 24.67 -10.03
N LYS A 304 25.20 24.77 -10.15
CA LYS A 304 24.38 25.70 -9.36
C LYS A 304 24.29 25.30 -7.89
N ILE A 305 24.23 23.99 -7.62
CA ILE A 305 24.24 23.45 -6.25
C ILE A 305 25.61 23.72 -5.61
N CYS A 306 26.70 23.45 -6.34
CA CYS A 306 28.05 23.71 -5.85
C CYS A 306 28.30 25.21 -5.60
N ASP A 307 27.91 26.08 -6.53
CA ASP A 307 28.05 27.53 -6.41
C ASP A 307 27.20 28.10 -5.25
N ALA A 308 25.98 27.61 -5.05
CA ALA A 308 25.11 28.04 -3.95
C ALA A 308 25.63 27.67 -2.55
N VAL A 309 26.50 26.66 -2.42
CA VAL A 309 27.05 26.20 -1.13
C VAL A 309 28.50 26.68 -0.93
N TRP A 310 29.33 26.68 -1.97
CA TRP A 310 30.77 26.97 -1.89
C TRP A 310 31.24 28.16 -2.74
N GLY A 311 30.39 28.79 -3.56
CA GLY A 311 30.78 29.86 -4.48
C GLY A 311 31.41 31.11 -3.83
N SER A 312 31.21 31.30 -2.52
CA SER A 312 31.87 32.35 -1.73
C SER A 312 33.22 31.94 -1.12
N ASP A 313 33.66 30.68 -1.25
CA ASP A 313 34.97 30.22 -0.77
C ASP A 313 36.07 30.60 -1.77
N GLY A 314 37.09 31.33 -1.31
CA GLY A 314 38.24 31.73 -2.14
C GLY A 314 39.10 30.56 -2.65
N ASN A 315 38.83 29.32 -2.25
CA ASN A 315 39.44 28.10 -2.77
C ASN A 315 38.50 27.25 -3.64
N TYR A 316 37.24 27.65 -3.85
CA TYR A 316 36.22 26.85 -4.56
C TYR A 316 36.72 26.27 -5.89
N ASP A 317 37.35 27.10 -6.74
CA ASP A 317 37.92 26.69 -8.02
C ASP A 317 38.97 25.56 -7.95
N LYS A 318 39.55 25.30 -6.77
CA LYS A 318 40.57 24.25 -6.56
C LYS A 318 39.99 22.89 -6.22
N PHE A 319 38.75 22.83 -5.72
CA PHE A 319 38.12 21.58 -5.23
C PHE A 319 36.74 21.32 -5.82
N LYS A 320 36.18 22.23 -6.65
CA LYS A 320 34.83 22.08 -7.23
C LYS A 320 34.63 20.80 -8.03
N ASP A 321 35.68 20.30 -8.68
CA ASP A 321 35.64 19.08 -9.49
C ASP A 321 35.60 17.79 -8.63
N ASP A 322 35.98 17.87 -7.34
CA ASP A 322 35.90 16.76 -6.37
C ASP A 322 34.51 16.68 -5.68
N ILE A 323 33.63 17.67 -5.90
CA ILE A 323 32.32 17.74 -5.24
C ILE A 323 31.34 16.75 -5.87
N THR A 324 30.89 15.79 -5.05
CA THR A 324 29.85 14.83 -5.45
C THR A 324 28.46 15.35 -5.10
N VAL A 325 27.61 15.52 -6.12
CA VAL A 325 26.18 15.85 -5.96
C VAL A 325 25.35 14.57 -6.17
N MET A 326 24.45 14.25 -5.23
CA MET A 326 23.56 13.08 -5.30
C MET A 326 22.10 13.50 -5.23
N TYR A 327 21.28 12.96 -6.13
CA TYR A 327 19.85 13.21 -6.19
C TYR A 327 19.09 12.07 -5.50
N LEU A 328 18.60 12.30 -4.28
CA LEU A 328 18.09 11.24 -3.40
C LEU A 328 16.59 10.98 -3.52
N CYS A 329 15.79 12.03 -3.70
CA CYS A 329 14.34 11.92 -3.83
C CYS A 329 13.76 13.10 -4.60
N MET A 330 12.51 12.95 -5.05
CA MET A 330 11.70 13.99 -5.66
C MET A 330 10.32 13.92 -5.01
N GLN A 331 9.65 15.06 -4.88
CA GLN A 331 8.26 15.16 -4.43
C GLN A 331 7.54 16.22 -5.27
N PRO A 332 6.22 16.07 -5.52
CA PRO A 332 5.44 17.15 -6.11
C PRO A 332 5.34 18.32 -5.11
N CYS A 333 5.35 19.54 -5.62
CA CYS A 333 5.08 20.72 -4.80
C CYS A 333 3.56 20.80 -4.53
N GLN A 334 3.17 20.98 -3.28
CA GLN A 334 1.76 21.05 -2.83
C GLN A 334 1.22 22.49 -2.88
#